data_AF-A0A6G2VQT5-F1
#
_entry.id   AF-A0A6G2VQT5-F1
#
_cell.length_a   1.000
_cell.length_b   1.000
_cell.length_c   1.000
_cell.angle_alpha   90.00
_cell.angle_beta   90.00
_cell.angle_gamma   90.00
#
_symmetry.space_group_name_H-M   'P 1'
#
loop_
_entity.id
_entity.type
_entity.pdbx_description
1 polymer ?
#
loop_
_entity_poly.entity_id
_entity_poly.type
_entity_poly.pdbx_seq_one_letter_code
_entity_poly.pdbx_strand_id
1 'polypeptide(L)'
;MTAIPPPRTTAGVLPLQLVTRVEDGEKLHALIWRAGTGWRMISSAVLGGGVGERAWVLNAQVSHGYRRTDPARHLAGLARGEGLRGPGVGLMTAADVQAYGRAHDGGVEAVATAGLGVRGWAASPARGTVAPTGPGTINVVAALPVALTDAALVNAVATATEAKVQALLDEGYDCSGTPTDAVCVA
;
A
#
# COMPACT_ATOMS: atom_id res chain seq x y z
N MET A 1 18.29 10.53 -28.94
CA MET A 1 19.17 9.56 -28.28
C MET A 1 18.69 9.43 -26.85
N THR A 2 17.80 8.48 -26.58
CA THR A 2 17.14 8.34 -25.27
C THR A 2 18.03 7.44 -24.42
N ALA A 3 18.72 8.01 -23.43
CA ALA A 3 19.57 7.24 -22.54
C ALA A 3 18.70 6.33 -21.69
N ILE A 4 18.85 5.01 -21.89
CA ILE A 4 18.24 3.99 -21.04
C ILE A 4 19.02 4.02 -19.71
N PRO A 5 18.36 4.29 -18.56
CA PRO A 5 19.03 4.27 -17.28
C PRO A 5 19.60 2.86 -17.00
N PRO A 6 20.72 2.76 -16.27
CA PRO A 6 21.34 1.48 -16.00
C PRO A 6 20.38 0.55 -15.21
N PRO A 7 20.40 -0.76 -15.49
CA PRO A 7 19.58 -1.72 -14.76
C PRO A 7 19.98 -1.70 -13.28
N ARG A 8 18.99 -1.51 -12.40
CA ARG A 8 19.21 -1.58 -10.96
C ARG A 8 19.48 -3.05 -10.59
N THR A 9 20.67 -3.28 -10.03
CA THR A 9 21.16 -4.58 -9.55
C THR A 9 20.21 -5.22 -8.54
N THR A 10 20.30 -6.54 -8.41
CA THR A 10 19.59 -7.56 -7.58
C THR A 10 19.43 -7.30 -6.07
N ALA A 11 19.40 -6.04 -5.63
CA ALA A 11 18.75 -5.61 -4.41
C ALA A 11 17.37 -5.08 -4.82
N GLY A 12 16.30 -5.46 -4.10
CA GLY A 12 14.92 -5.10 -4.45
C GLY A 12 14.76 -3.63 -4.88
N VAL A 13 13.87 -3.41 -5.84
CA VAL A 13 13.66 -2.12 -6.54
C VAL A 13 13.51 -0.95 -5.57
N LEU A 14 12.92 -1.20 -4.39
CA LEU A 14 12.82 -0.27 -3.28
C LEU A 14 13.14 -0.98 -1.95
N PRO A 15 14.17 -0.54 -1.19
CA PRO A 15 14.47 -1.12 0.12
C PRO A 15 13.29 -1.00 1.08
N LEU A 16 12.87 -2.13 1.64
CA LEU A 16 11.79 -2.24 2.62
C LEU A 16 12.35 -2.32 4.04
N GLN A 17 11.80 -1.51 4.94
CA GLN A 17 12.11 -1.50 6.37
C GLN A 17 10.84 -1.69 7.20
N LEU A 18 10.84 -2.64 8.14
CA LEU A 18 9.82 -2.76 9.18
C LEU A 18 10.26 -1.93 10.40
N VAL A 19 9.40 -1.02 10.84
CA VAL A 19 9.61 -0.22 12.06
C VAL A 19 8.52 -0.49 13.08
N THR A 20 8.81 -0.14 14.33
CA THR A 20 7.90 -0.30 15.46
C THR A 20 7.76 1.04 16.16
N ARG A 21 6.53 1.40 16.53
CA ARG A 21 6.22 2.56 17.36
C ARG A 21 5.30 2.17 18.50
N VAL A 22 5.25 3.00 19.54
CA VAL A 22 4.23 2.91 20.60
C VAL A 22 3.32 4.12 20.46
N GLU A 23 2.02 3.89 20.36
CA GLU A 23 0.99 4.90 20.18
C GLU A 23 -0.16 4.57 21.12
N ASP A 24 -0.53 5.51 22.00
CA ASP A 24 -1.58 5.32 23.02
C ASP A 24 -1.42 4.04 23.88
N GLY A 25 -0.17 3.65 24.15
CA GLY A 25 0.18 2.45 24.92
C GLY A 25 0.14 1.13 24.13
N GLU A 26 -0.25 1.18 22.86
CA GLU A 26 -0.24 0.04 21.95
C GLU A 26 1.05 0.00 21.12
N LYS A 27 1.62 -1.19 20.94
CA LYS A 27 2.77 -1.41 20.07
C LYS A 27 2.28 -1.65 18.64
N LEU A 28 2.61 -0.75 17.72
CA LEU A 28 2.18 -0.77 16.33
C LEU A 28 3.38 -0.82 15.38
N HIS A 29 3.15 -1.35 14.19
CA HIS A 29 4.19 -1.54 13.17
C HIS A 29 3.97 -0.66 11.94
N ALA A 30 5.00 -0.47 11.13
CA ALA A 30 4.87 0.13 9.81
C ALA A 30 5.92 -0.40 8.85
N LEU A 31 5.57 -0.48 7.57
CA LEU A 31 6.51 -0.72 6.48
C LEU A 31 6.88 0.60 5.82
N ILE A 32 8.17 0.79 5.57
CA ILE A 32 8.73 2.00 4.97
C ILE A 32 9.57 1.64 3.77
N TRP A 33 9.35 2.37 2.67
CA TRP A 33 10.22 2.39 1.50
C TRP A 33 10.82 3.78 1.33
N ARG A 34 12.15 3.86 1.33
CA ARG A 34 12.90 5.12 1.14
C ARG A 34 13.40 5.18 -0.30
N ALA A 35 12.54 5.68 -1.18
CA ALA A 35 12.79 5.73 -2.62
C ALA A 35 13.86 6.77 -2.99
N GLY A 36 13.84 7.92 -2.31
CA GLY A 36 14.64 9.08 -2.70
C GLY A 36 13.98 9.88 -3.83
N THR A 37 14.67 10.90 -4.33
CA THR A 37 14.13 11.79 -5.38
C THR A 37 14.07 11.10 -6.75
N GLY A 38 13.14 11.53 -7.62
CA GLY A 38 13.05 11.07 -9.00
C GLY A 38 12.15 9.86 -9.25
N TRP A 39 11.42 9.40 -8.22
CA TRP A 39 10.40 8.36 -8.38
C TRP A 39 9.04 8.97 -8.69
N ARG A 40 8.36 8.42 -9.70
CA ARG A 40 6.99 8.75 -10.05
C ARG A 40 6.09 7.63 -9.57
N MET A 41 5.09 7.96 -8.77
CA MET A 41 4.17 6.97 -8.22
C MET A 41 2.72 7.34 -8.50
N ILE A 42 1.84 6.34 -8.53
CA ILE A 42 0.39 6.51 -8.46
C ILE A 42 -0.11 5.78 -7.21
N SER A 43 -1.06 6.38 -6.50
CA SER A 43 -1.65 5.70 -5.35
C SER A 43 -3.10 6.11 -5.06
N SER A 44 -3.88 5.20 -4.48
CA SER A 44 -5.18 5.50 -3.88
C SER A 44 -5.11 5.80 -2.37
N ALA A 45 -3.90 5.92 -1.82
CA ALA A 45 -3.69 6.13 -0.40
C ALA A 45 -4.23 7.47 0.11
N VAL A 46 -4.57 7.50 1.40
CA VAL A 46 -5.15 8.66 2.09
C VAL A 46 -4.19 9.86 2.09
N LEU A 47 -2.89 9.62 2.22
CA LEU A 47 -1.87 10.65 2.07
C LEU A 47 -1.12 10.43 0.75
N GLY A 48 -1.03 11.48 -0.07
CA GLY A 48 -0.23 11.46 -1.29
C GLY A 48 -0.81 10.66 -2.44
N GLY A 49 -2.13 10.40 -2.43
CA GLY A 49 -2.85 9.77 -3.53
C GLY A 49 -2.80 10.57 -4.85
N GLY A 50 -3.25 9.93 -5.93
CA GLY A 50 -3.07 10.39 -7.30
C GLY A 50 -1.67 10.09 -7.84
N VAL A 51 -1.37 10.65 -9.02
CA VAL A 51 -0.06 10.54 -9.66
C VAL A 51 0.85 11.68 -9.18
N GLY A 52 2.13 11.39 -8.95
CA GLY A 52 3.14 12.42 -8.81
C GLY A 52 4.48 11.91 -8.33
N GLU A 53 5.43 12.83 -8.17
CA GLU A 53 6.74 12.48 -7.61
C GLU A 53 6.64 12.23 -6.11
N ARG A 54 7.29 11.17 -5.64
CA ARG A 54 7.25 10.72 -4.24
C ARG A 54 8.62 10.21 -3.84
N ALA A 55 9.07 10.57 -2.65
CA ALA A 55 10.38 10.17 -2.13
C ALA A 55 10.31 8.98 -1.15
N TRP A 56 9.11 8.64 -0.71
CA TRP A 56 8.90 7.57 0.26
C TRP A 56 7.47 7.02 0.20
N VAL A 57 7.33 5.78 0.67
CA VAL A 57 6.05 5.12 0.93
C VAL A 57 6.05 4.64 2.39
N LEU A 58 4.93 4.83 3.08
CA LEU A 58 4.68 4.36 4.44
C LEU A 58 3.37 3.58 4.45
N ASN A 59 3.38 2.34 4.91
CA ASN A 59 2.16 1.59 5.23
C ASN A 59 2.09 1.39 6.74
N ALA A 60 1.28 2.19 7.42
CA ALA A 60 1.22 2.25 8.87
C ALA A 60 0.10 1.38 9.45
N GLN A 61 0.43 0.52 10.41
CA GLN A 61 -0.58 -0.11 11.23
C GLN A 61 -1.23 0.94 12.13
N VAL A 62 -2.55 0.91 12.23
CA VAL A 62 -3.35 1.69 13.18
C VAL A 62 -4.11 0.76 14.11
N SER A 63 -4.48 1.26 15.28
CA SER A 63 -5.30 0.50 16.22
C SER A 63 -6.64 0.11 15.59
N HIS A 64 -7.21 -1.01 16.04
CA HIS A 64 -8.49 -1.51 15.51
C HIS A 64 -9.66 -0.52 15.72
N GLY A 65 -9.53 0.35 16.72
CA GLY A 65 -10.49 1.40 17.06
C GLY A 65 -10.15 2.77 16.49
N TYR A 66 -9.35 2.85 15.42
CA TYR A 66 -8.92 4.11 14.82
C TYR A 66 -10.12 5.01 14.45
N ARG A 67 -10.21 6.19 15.08
CA ARG A 67 -11.34 7.12 14.96
C ARG A 67 -10.95 8.55 14.60
N ARG A 68 -9.67 8.79 14.30
CA ARG A 68 -9.21 10.13 13.92
C ARG A 68 -9.86 10.55 12.62
N THR A 69 -10.28 11.81 12.56
CA THR A 69 -10.87 12.44 11.37
C THR A 69 -9.84 13.13 10.48
N ASP A 70 -8.57 13.11 10.86
CA ASP A 70 -7.45 13.73 10.14
C ASP A 70 -6.35 12.72 9.71
N PRO A 71 -6.70 11.58 9.08
CA PRO A 71 -5.76 10.48 8.81
C PRO A 71 -4.53 10.87 7.97
N ALA A 72 -4.69 11.78 6.99
CA ALA A 72 -3.57 12.28 6.22
C ALA A 72 -2.57 13.07 7.07
N ARG A 73 -3.07 13.89 8.02
CA ARG A 73 -2.22 14.63 8.98
C ARG A 73 -1.53 13.67 9.92
N HIS A 74 -2.23 12.64 10.38
CA HIS A 74 -1.64 11.59 11.22
C HIS A 74 -0.46 10.91 10.51
N LEU A 75 -0.67 10.41 9.28
CA LEU A 75 0.37 9.78 8.47
C LEU A 75 1.56 10.69 8.22
N ALA A 76 1.33 11.98 7.96
CA ALA A 76 2.41 12.95 7.80
C ALA A 76 3.24 13.12 9.10
N GLY A 77 2.58 13.05 10.26
CA GLY A 77 3.22 13.04 11.58
C GLY A 77 4.09 11.79 11.78
N LEU A 78 3.55 10.60 11.49
CA LEU A 78 4.28 9.34 11.55
C LEU A 78 5.51 9.34 10.63
N ALA A 79 5.31 9.77 9.38
CA ALA A 79 6.40 9.86 8.41
C ALA A 79 7.51 10.80 8.88
N ARG A 80 7.15 11.96 9.45
CA ARG A 80 8.12 12.89 10.06
C ARG A 80 8.88 12.26 11.23
N GLY A 81 8.21 11.50 12.09
CA GLY A 81 8.84 10.79 13.21
C GLY A 81 9.93 9.82 12.75
N GLU A 82 9.73 9.20 11.58
CA GLU A 82 10.67 8.30 10.93
C GLU A 82 11.69 9.01 10.04
N GLY A 83 11.74 10.34 10.09
CA GLY A 83 12.65 11.16 9.28
C GLY A 83 12.38 11.11 7.78
N LEU A 84 11.18 10.70 7.36
CA LEU A 84 10.75 10.77 5.97
C LEU A 84 10.46 12.23 5.60
N ARG A 85 11.10 12.71 4.53
CA ARG A 85 11.05 14.11 4.10
C ARG A 85 10.59 14.21 2.65
N GLY A 86 10.01 15.34 2.30
CA GLY A 86 9.46 15.58 0.96
C GLY A 86 8.11 14.89 0.73
N PRO A 87 7.60 14.94 -0.51
CA PRO A 87 6.32 14.31 -0.87
C PRO A 87 6.43 12.79 -0.74
N GLY A 88 5.37 12.13 -0.29
CA GLY A 88 5.34 10.68 -0.17
C GLY A 88 3.92 10.13 -0.07
N VAL A 89 3.82 8.81 -0.03
CA VAL A 89 2.55 8.07 0.00
C VAL A 89 2.38 7.45 1.38
N GLY A 90 1.25 7.71 2.02
CA GLY A 90 0.89 7.13 3.32
C GLY A 90 -0.36 6.27 3.22
N LEU A 91 -0.17 4.96 3.29
CA LEU A 91 -1.21 3.96 3.48
C LEU A 91 -1.38 3.68 4.98
N MET A 92 -2.57 3.23 5.37
CA MET A 92 -2.80 2.73 6.72
C MET A 92 -3.67 1.49 6.70
N THR A 93 -3.54 0.65 7.71
CA THR A 93 -4.31 -0.58 7.86
C THR A 93 -4.45 -0.95 9.32
N ALA A 94 -5.56 -1.55 9.72
CA ALA A 94 -5.69 -2.19 11.03
C ALA A 94 -5.25 -3.68 11.02
N ALA A 95 -4.83 -4.19 9.86
CA ALA A 95 -4.22 -5.51 9.74
C ALA A 95 -2.83 -5.54 10.38
N ASP A 96 -2.39 -6.73 10.81
CA ASP A 96 -1.01 -6.91 11.29
C ASP A 96 -0.04 -6.70 10.13
N VAL A 97 0.75 -5.62 10.22
CA VAL A 97 1.72 -5.25 9.19
C VAL A 97 2.94 -6.17 9.21
N GLN A 98 3.21 -6.89 10.30
CA GLN A 98 4.30 -7.86 10.36
C GLN A 98 4.03 -9.09 9.49
N ALA A 99 2.75 -9.44 9.27
CA ALA A 99 2.31 -10.56 8.45
C ALA A 99 2.24 -10.23 6.95
N TYR A 100 3.09 -9.31 6.47
CA TYR A 100 3.09 -8.91 5.07
C TYR A 100 3.58 -10.04 4.15
N GLY A 101 2.95 -10.17 2.99
CA GLY A 101 3.44 -10.99 1.88
C GLY A 101 4.37 -10.19 0.98
N ARG A 102 5.39 -10.83 0.42
CA ARG A 102 6.34 -10.24 -0.54
C ARG A 102 6.60 -11.19 -1.69
N ALA A 103 6.52 -10.68 -2.92
CA ALA A 103 6.80 -11.42 -4.14
C ALA A 103 7.72 -10.62 -5.07
N HIS A 104 8.49 -11.34 -5.89
CA HIS A 104 9.38 -10.78 -6.90
C HIS A 104 9.21 -11.54 -8.21
N ASP A 105 9.04 -10.82 -9.32
CA ASP A 105 8.98 -11.40 -10.66
C ASP A 105 9.46 -10.40 -11.71
N GLY A 106 10.34 -10.82 -12.63
CA GLY A 106 10.83 -9.95 -13.71
C GLY A 106 11.49 -8.64 -13.24
N GLY A 107 12.02 -8.60 -12.02
CA GLY A 107 12.55 -7.39 -11.40
C GLY A 107 11.49 -6.45 -10.84
N VAL A 108 10.20 -6.80 -10.87
CA VAL A 108 9.12 -6.14 -10.14
C VAL A 108 9.06 -6.72 -8.73
N GLU A 109 8.84 -5.86 -7.74
CA GLU A 109 8.59 -6.25 -6.35
C GLU A 109 7.16 -5.87 -5.96
N ALA A 110 6.42 -6.78 -5.31
CA ALA A 110 5.12 -6.50 -4.74
C ALA A 110 5.08 -6.89 -3.26
N VAL A 111 4.53 -6.01 -2.43
CA VAL A 111 4.31 -6.22 -1.00
C VAL A 111 2.85 -5.97 -0.68
N ALA A 112 2.22 -6.89 0.05
CA ALA A 112 0.84 -6.78 0.45
C ALA A 112 0.66 -7.00 1.95
N THR A 113 -0.20 -6.21 2.57
CA THR A 113 -0.74 -6.47 3.92
C THR A 113 -2.24 -6.67 3.78
N ALA A 114 -2.80 -7.74 4.35
CA ALA A 114 -4.20 -8.08 4.19
C ALA A 114 -4.89 -8.34 5.53
N GLY A 115 -5.92 -7.56 5.82
CA GLY A 115 -6.93 -7.86 6.84
C GLY A 115 -8.27 -8.10 6.17
N LEU A 116 -8.83 -9.30 6.32
CA LEU A 116 -10.03 -9.76 5.60
C LEU A 116 -11.27 -9.85 6.50
N GLY A 117 -11.25 -9.17 7.67
CA GLY A 117 -12.35 -9.13 8.63
C GLY A 117 -13.58 -8.41 8.08
N VAL A 118 -13.38 -7.39 7.23
CA VAL A 118 -14.43 -6.78 6.40
C VAL A 118 -14.04 -6.95 4.95
N ARG A 119 -14.82 -7.71 4.19
CA ARG A 119 -14.55 -7.99 2.77
C ARG A 119 -15.86 -8.14 2.00
N GLY A 120 -15.81 -7.91 0.70
CA GLY A 120 -16.96 -8.10 -0.17
C GLY A 120 -16.68 -7.72 -1.62
N TRP A 121 -17.71 -7.85 -2.45
CA TRP A 121 -17.68 -7.34 -3.82
C TRP A 121 -17.82 -5.82 -3.82
N ALA A 122 -17.00 -5.15 -4.63
CA ALA A 122 -17.01 -3.69 -4.78
C ALA A 122 -18.40 -3.14 -5.15
N ALA A 123 -19.17 -3.92 -5.91
CA ALA A 123 -20.58 -3.68 -6.17
C ALA A 123 -21.36 -4.98 -5.98
N SER A 124 -22.18 -5.06 -4.94
CA SER A 124 -23.11 -6.17 -4.71
C SER A 124 -24.55 -5.67 -4.73
N PRO A 125 -25.48 -6.31 -5.46
CA PRO A 125 -26.89 -5.93 -5.47
C PRO A 125 -27.63 -6.31 -4.18
N ALA A 126 -27.05 -7.18 -3.35
CA ALA A 126 -27.65 -7.55 -2.06
C ALA A 126 -27.46 -6.44 -1.03
N ARG A 127 -28.52 -6.10 -0.28
CA ARG A 127 -28.42 -5.21 0.89
C ARG A 127 -27.52 -5.89 1.93
N GLY A 128 -26.35 -5.30 2.20
CA GLY A 128 -25.31 -5.91 3.02
C GLY A 128 -25.81 -6.35 4.40
N THR A 129 -25.48 -7.59 4.77
CA THR A 129 -25.71 -8.14 6.11
C THR A 129 -24.40 -8.12 6.90
N VAL A 130 -24.54 -7.81 8.19
CA VAL A 130 -23.55 -7.88 9.29
C VAL A 130 -22.67 -6.64 9.51
N ALA A 131 -22.75 -6.12 10.74
CA ALA A 131 -21.80 -5.17 11.31
C ALA A 131 -20.43 -5.86 11.44
N PRO A 132 -19.36 -5.37 10.80
CA PRO A 132 -18.13 -6.16 10.71
C PRO A 132 -17.41 -6.28 12.05
N THR A 133 -16.89 -7.47 12.35
CA THR A 133 -15.98 -7.72 13.47
C THR A 133 -14.59 -8.05 12.90
N GLY A 134 -13.71 -7.06 12.76
CA GLY A 134 -12.34 -7.28 12.30
C GLY A 134 -11.79 -6.17 11.40
N PRO A 135 -10.47 -6.13 11.14
CA PRO A 135 -9.87 -5.14 10.27
C PRO A 135 -10.14 -5.54 8.81
N GLY A 136 -10.52 -4.59 7.97
CA GLY A 136 -10.86 -4.83 6.56
C GLY A 136 -10.08 -3.90 5.67
N THR A 137 -8.83 -4.25 5.39
CA THR A 137 -7.95 -3.44 4.54
C THR A 137 -6.91 -4.33 3.87
N ILE A 138 -6.83 -4.27 2.54
CA ILE A 138 -5.71 -4.81 1.77
C ILE A 138 -4.94 -3.64 1.16
N ASN A 139 -3.68 -3.50 1.56
CA ASN A 139 -2.77 -2.52 0.99
C ASN A 139 -1.74 -3.24 0.12
N VAL A 140 -1.54 -2.78 -1.11
CA VAL A 140 -0.54 -3.31 -2.04
C VAL A 140 0.42 -2.21 -2.45
N VAL A 141 1.72 -2.47 -2.35
CA VAL A 141 2.79 -1.62 -2.88
C VAL A 141 3.56 -2.42 -3.92
N ALA A 142 3.56 -1.95 -5.16
CA ALA A 142 4.33 -2.55 -6.26
C ALA A 142 5.40 -1.57 -6.74
N ALA A 143 6.61 -2.08 -6.99
CA ALA A 143 7.76 -1.31 -7.41
C ALA A 143 8.34 -1.91 -8.69
N LEU A 144 8.42 -1.12 -9.76
CA LEU A 144 8.88 -1.55 -11.07
C LEU A 144 10.29 -1.01 -11.39
N PRO A 145 11.11 -1.75 -12.16
CA PRO A 145 12.47 -1.33 -12.49
C PRO A 145 12.52 -0.25 -13.59
N VAL A 146 11.37 0.20 -14.09
CA VAL A 146 11.24 1.15 -15.20
C VAL A 146 10.27 2.28 -14.86
N ALA A 147 10.55 3.48 -15.36
CA ALA A 147 9.64 4.60 -15.23
C ALA A 147 8.40 4.39 -16.12
N LEU A 148 7.22 4.52 -15.52
CA LEU A 148 5.94 4.40 -16.21
C LEU A 148 5.38 5.78 -16.59
N THR A 149 4.72 5.84 -17.75
CA THR A 149 3.86 6.98 -18.12
C THR A 149 2.59 6.99 -17.27
N ASP A 150 1.84 8.09 -17.27
CA ASP A 150 0.60 8.20 -16.49
C ASP A 150 -0.43 7.12 -16.88
N ALA A 151 -0.57 6.85 -18.18
CA ALA A 151 -1.44 5.78 -18.66
C ALA A 151 -0.96 4.39 -18.20
N ALA A 152 0.36 4.15 -18.23
CA ALA A 152 0.92 2.88 -17.77
C ALA A 152 0.79 2.70 -16.25
N LEU A 153 0.90 3.78 -15.46
CA LEU A 153 0.64 3.78 -14.02
C LEU A 153 -0.82 3.40 -13.71
N VAL A 154 -1.77 3.99 -14.44
CA VAL A 154 -3.20 3.64 -14.30
C VAL A 154 -3.43 2.17 -14.62
N ASN A 155 -2.87 1.66 -15.72
CA ASN A 155 -2.99 0.25 -16.07
C ASN A 155 -2.34 -0.67 -15.02
N ALA A 156 -1.18 -0.29 -14.48
CA ALA A 156 -0.51 -1.07 -13.44
C ALA A 156 -1.35 -1.18 -12.15
N VAL A 157 -2.08 -0.11 -11.77
CA VAL A 157 -3.04 -0.16 -10.66
C VAL A 157 -4.19 -1.13 -10.96
N ALA A 158 -4.70 -1.14 -12.19
CA ALA A 158 -5.73 -2.10 -12.61
C ALA A 158 -5.19 -3.55 -12.50
N THR A 159 -4.01 -3.83 -13.03
CA THR A 159 -3.37 -5.15 -12.94
C THR A 159 -3.14 -5.59 -11.49
N ALA A 160 -2.61 -4.70 -10.63
CA ALA A 160 -2.43 -5.01 -9.21
C ALA A 160 -3.77 -5.31 -8.52
N THR A 161 -4.84 -4.62 -8.92
CA THR A 161 -6.19 -4.86 -8.41
C THR A 161 -6.75 -6.20 -8.88
N GLU A 162 -6.62 -6.54 -10.16
CA GLU A 162 -7.03 -7.84 -10.72
C GLU A 162 -6.27 -9.00 -10.08
N ALA A 163 -4.94 -8.88 -9.93
CA ALA A 163 -4.12 -9.88 -9.27
C ALA A 163 -4.53 -10.10 -7.80
N LYS A 164 -4.84 -9.01 -7.08
CA LYS A 164 -5.39 -9.10 -5.71
C LYS A 164 -6.72 -9.84 -5.70
N VAL A 165 -7.63 -9.55 -6.63
CA VAL A 165 -8.93 -10.25 -6.73
C VAL A 165 -8.71 -11.73 -7.02
N GLN A 166 -7.84 -12.06 -7.97
CA GLN A 166 -7.52 -13.44 -8.31
C GLN A 166 -6.95 -14.20 -7.10
N ALA A 167 -6.01 -13.60 -6.36
CA ALA A 167 -5.47 -14.21 -5.15
C ALA A 167 -6.54 -14.46 -4.07
N LEU A 168 -7.52 -13.56 -3.92
CA LEU A 168 -8.64 -13.77 -3.00
C LEU A 168 -9.51 -14.96 -3.44
N LEU A 169 -9.82 -15.06 -4.74
CA LEU A 169 -10.62 -16.15 -5.29
C LEU A 169 -9.89 -17.50 -5.21
N ASP A 170 -8.59 -17.51 -5.49
CA ASP A 170 -7.74 -18.71 -5.41
C ASP A 170 -7.67 -19.25 -3.96
N GLU A 171 -7.72 -18.36 -2.97
CA GLU A 171 -7.82 -18.70 -1.54
C GLU A 171 -9.27 -18.97 -1.06
N GLY A 172 -10.22 -19.03 -1.98
CA GLY A 172 -11.63 -19.38 -1.70
C GLY A 172 -12.48 -18.26 -1.11
N TYR A 173 -12.03 -17.01 -1.15
CA TYR A 173 -12.82 -15.86 -0.72
C TYR A 173 -13.73 -15.34 -1.84
N ASP A 174 -15.03 -15.31 -1.58
CA ASP A 174 -16.03 -14.67 -2.47
C ASP A 174 -16.07 -13.14 -2.29
N CYS A 175 -14.99 -12.47 -2.69
CA CYS A 175 -14.91 -11.01 -2.62
C CYS A 175 -13.86 -10.43 -3.58
N SER A 176 -14.01 -9.15 -3.93
CA SER A 176 -13.01 -8.42 -4.71
C SER A 176 -12.01 -7.64 -3.84
N GLY A 177 -12.18 -7.64 -2.52
CA GLY A 177 -11.33 -6.93 -1.59
C GLY A 177 -12.10 -6.40 -0.39
N THR A 178 -11.64 -5.27 0.14
CA THR A 178 -12.22 -4.62 1.32
C THR A 178 -12.62 -3.17 1.02
N PRO A 179 -13.48 -2.54 1.84
CA PRO A 179 -13.94 -1.17 1.60
C PRO A 179 -12.84 -0.10 1.60
N THR A 180 -11.68 -0.37 2.21
CA THR A 180 -10.60 0.61 2.38
C THR A 180 -9.29 0.14 1.77
N ASP A 181 -9.33 -0.72 0.76
CA ASP A 181 -8.13 -1.15 0.04
C ASP A 181 -7.36 0.03 -0.55
N ALA A 182 -6.03 -0.05 -0.52
CA ALA A 182 -5.18 0.93 -1.17
C ALA A 182 -4.07 0.27 -2.00
N VAL A 183 -3.74 0.91 -3.13
CA VAL A 183 -2.68 0.47 -4.03
C VAL A 183 -1.69 1.62 -4.20
N CYS A 184 -0.40 1.31 -4.24
CA CYS A 184 0.67 2.21 -4.64
C CYS A 184 1.53 1.50 -5.69
N VAL A 185 1.76 2.14 -6.83
CA VAL A 185 2.71 1.67 -7.85
C VAL A 185 3.80 2.71 -8.01
N ALA A 186 5.06 2.26 -7.97
CA ALA A 186 6.27 3.07 -8.01
C ALA A 186 7.24 2.64 -9.12
#